data_AF-A0A945ZVB9-F1
#
_entry.id   AF-A0A945ZVB9-F1
#
_cell.length_a   1.000
_cell.length_b   1.000
_cell.length_c   1.000
_cell.angle_alpha   90.00
_cell.angle_beta   90.00
_cell.angle_gamma   90.00
#
_symmetry.space_group_name_H-M   'P 1'
#
loop_
_entity.id
_entity.type
_entity.pdbx_description
1 polymer ?
#
loop_
_entity_poly.entity_id
_entity_poly.type
_entity_poly.pdbx_seq_one_letter_code
_entity_poly.pdbx_strand_id
1 'polypeptide(L)'
;MSILEITTVLLLLASFFSIINLRLLKLPQTIGLMILAICLSIVVLAIGVIFPEFIEIITGLTKDFDFSVLLIDVMLPFLLFAGAISVDVHELLKDKVTILFLATFGVAFSTFAVGTGVFWLIEQPFFGLNDIGISYVDCLLFG
;
A
#
# COMPACT_ATOMS: atom_id res chain seq x y z
N MET A 1 14.22 15.24 -9.95
CA MET A 1 13.57 16.26 -9.09
C MET A 1 14.14 16.19 -7.68
N SER A 2 14.10 17.28 -6.90
CA SER A 2 14.48 17.18 -5.47
C SER A 2 13.42 16.38 -4.69
N ILE A 3 13.81 15.71 -3.60
CA ILE A 3 12.88 14.93 -2.76
C ILE A 3 11.69 15.78 -2.25
N LEU A 4 11.93 17.08 -2.06
CA LEU A 4 10.94 18.06 -1.62
C LEU A 4 9.91 18.36 -2.71
N GLU A 5 10.33 18.47 -3.97
CA GLU A 5 9.42 18.69 -5.11
C GLU A 5 8.46 17.52 -5.26
N ILE A 6 8.99 16.28 -5.23
CA ILE A 6 8.18 15.09 -5.36
C ILE A 6 7.20 14.95 -4.20
N THR A 7 7.68 15.16 -2.97
CA THR A 7 6.82 15.17 -1.78
C THR A 7 5.72 16.23 -1.90
N THR A 8 6.04 17.41 -2.41
CA THR A 8 5.06 18.48 -2.65
C THR A 8 3.99 18.06 -3.67
N VAL A 9 4.40 17.45 -4.79
CA VAL A 9 3.46 16.95 -5.80
C VAL A 9 2.55 15.87 -5.21
N LEU A 10 3.11 14.91 -4.47
CA LEU A 10 2.35 13.84 -3.81
C LEU A 10 1.37 14.40 -2.78
N LEU A 11 1.77 15.38 -1.98
CA LEU A 11 0.90 16.05 -1.00
C LEU A 11 -0.23 16.82 -1.69
N LEU A 12 0.08 17.52 -2.78
CA LEU A 12 -0.91 18.27 -3.55
C LEU A 12 -1.94 17.32 -4.17
N LEU A 13 -1.49 16.20 -4.72
CA LEU A 13 -2.35 15.17 -5.28
C LEU A 13 -3.20 14.48 -4.20
N ALA A 14 -2.61 14.12 -3.06
CA ALA A 14 -3.33 13.54 -1.93
C ALA A 14 -4.38 14.51 -1.36
N SER A 15 -4.05 15.80 -1.24
CA SER A 15 -5.00 16.84 -0.83
C SER A 15 -6.14 16.99 -1.83
N PHE A 16 -5.84 17.02 -3.13
CA PHE A 16 -6.83 17.08 -4.19
C PHE A 16 -7.78 15.88 -4.17
N PHE A 17 -7.25 14.66 -4.08
CA PHE A 17 -8.04 13.44 -3.95
C PHE A 17 -8.84 13.39 -2.65
N SER A 18 -8.29 13.89 -1.55
CA SER A 18 -9.02 14.01 -0.29
C SER A 18 -10.23 14.95 -0.42
N ILE A 19 -10.08 16.10 -1.09
CA ILE A 19 -11.18 17.03 -1.35
C ILE A 19 -12.26 16.38 -2.23
N ILE A 20 -11.86 15.67 -3.29
CA ILE A 20 -12.81 14.93 -4.15
C ILE A 20 -13.53 13.85 -3.35
N ASN A 21 -12.79 13.07 -2.56
CA ASN A 21 -13.37 12.00 -1.74
C ASN A 21 -14.38 12.58 -0.74
N LEU A 22 -14.04 13.65 -0.03
CA LEU A 22 -14.91 14.28 0.96
C LEU A 22 -16.18 14.88 0.34
N ARG A 23 -16.08 15.49 -0.85
CA ARG A 23 -17.24 16.14 -1.50
C ARG A 23 -18.13 15.19 -2.30
N LEU A 24 -17.54 14.22 -3.01
CA LEU A 24 -18.26 13.42 -4.01
C LEU A 24 -18.51 11.97 -3.56
N LEU A 25 -17.48 11.26 -3.11
CA LEU A 25 -17.53 9.81 -2.82
C LEU A 25 -18.00 9.49 -1.39
N LYS A 26 -17.59 10.31 -0.41
CA LYS A 26 -17.87 10.16 1.03
C LYS A 26 -17.49 8.78 1.60
N LEU A 27 -16.45 8.16 1.04
CA LEU A 27 -15.92 6.87 1.49
C LEU A 27 -14.91 7.06 2.63
N PRO A 28 -14.62 6.02 3.44
CA PRO A 28 -13.50 6.03 4.37
C PRO A 28 -12.24 6.52 3.69
N GLN A 29 -11.51 7.43 4.34
CA GLN A 29 -10.47 8.24 3.71
C GLN A 29 -9.47 7.40 2.90
N THR A 30 -8.96 6.32 3.49
CA THR A 30 -8.00 5.40 2.84
C THR A 30 -8.56 4.73 1.59
N ILE A 31 -9.78 4.19 1.65
CA ILE A 31 -10.43 3.52 0.51
C ILE A 31 -10.69 4.52 -0.62
N GLY A 32 -11.20 5.71 -0.30
CA GLY A 32 -11.52 6.73 -1.30
C GLY A 32 -10.28 7.23 -2.05
N LEU A 33 -9.19 7.51 -1.32
CA LEU A 33 -7.90 7.89 -1.90
C LEU A 33 -7.33 6.80 -2.81
N MET A 34 -7.39 5.54 -2.39
CA MET A 34 -6.92 4.41 -3.20
C MET A 34 -7.68 4.29 -4.53
N ILE A 35 -9.01 4.38 -4.50
CA ILE A 35 -9.84 4.31 -5.73
C ILE A 35 -9.52 5.47 -6.67
N LEU A 36 -9.38 6.69 -6.15
CA LEU A 36 -9.03 7.85 -6.96
C LEU A 36 -7.64 7.73 -7.58
N ALA A 37 -6.66 7.19 -6.85
CA ALA A 37 -5.32 6.92 -7.37
C ALA A 37 -5.34 5.86 -8.48
N ILE A 38 -6.12 4.78 -8.32
CA ILE A 38 -6.30 3.76 -9.36
C ILE A 38 -6.97 4.37 -10.61
N CYS A 39 -8.03 5.15 -10.43
CA CYS A 39 -8.67 5.86 -11.54
C CYS A 39 -7.70 6.78 -12.27
N LEU A 40 -6.89 7.55 -11.55
CA LEU A 40 -5.87 8.39 -12.17
C LEU A 40 -4.87 7.55 -12.96
N SER A 41 -4.40 6.43 -12.41
CA SER A 41 -3.47 5.52 -13.09
C SER A 41 -4.07 5.00 -14.40
N ILE A 42 -5.34 4.59 -14.39
CA ILE A 42 -6.06 4.14 -15.60
C ILE A 42 -6.18 5.28 -16.63
N VAL A 43 -6.51 6.49 -16.19
CA VAL A 43 -6.62 7.67 -17.08
C VAL A 43 -5.27 8.00 -17.72
N VAL A 44 -4.18 7.96 -16.94
CA VAL A 44 -2.82 8.18 -17.46
C VAL A 44 -2.47 7.13 -18.51
N LEU A 45 -2.75 5.85 -18.25
CA LEU A 45 -2.52 4.77 -19.21
C LEU A 45 -3.37 4.94 -20.49
N ALA A 46 -4.64 5.33 -20.36
CA ALA A 46 -5.52 5.56 -21.50
C ALA A 46 -5.04 6.73 -22.39
N ILE A 47 -4.58 7.82 -21.77
CA ILE A 47 -3.96 8.95 -22.49
C ILE A 47 -2.67 8.49 -23.19
N GLY A 48 -1.89 7.65 -22.54
CA GLY A 48 -0.63 7.11 -23.06
C GLY A 48 -0.75 6.30 -24.35
N VAL A 49 -1.90 5.66 -24.58
CA VAL A 49 -2.18 4.95 -25.84
C VAL A 49 -2.29 5.94 -27.01
N ILE A 50 -2.75 7.17 -26.75
CA ILE A 50 -2.95 8.21 -27.77
C ILE A 50 -1.68 9.07 -27.92
N PHE A 51 -1.00 9.36 -26.80
CA PHE A 51 0.20 10.19 -26.74
C PHE A 51 1.34 9.47 -26.00
N PRO A 52 2.19 8.70 -26.69
CA PRO A 52 3.24 7.91 -26.05
C PRO A 52 4.31 8.76 -25.34
N GLU A 53 4.61 9.96 -25.85
CA GLU A 53 5.54 10.91 -25.20
C GLU A 53 5.09 11.28 -23.78
N PHE A 54 3.78 11.32 -23.51
CA PHE A 54 3.26 11.59 -22.18
C PHE A 54 3.65 10.51 -21.17
N ILE A 55 3.62 9.24 -21.58
CA ILE A 55 4.03 8.12 -20.70
C ILE A 55 5.52 8.13 -20.44
N GLU A 56 6.36 8.50 -21.42
CA GLU A 56 7.81 8.60 -21.20
C GLU A 56 8.15 9.65 -20.14
N ILE A 57 7.47 10.80 -20.15
CA ILE A 57 7.63 11.85 -19.14
C ILE A 57 7.23 11.32 -17.75
N ILE A 58 6.04 10.70 -17.64
CA ILE A 58 5.54 10.17 -16.35
C ILE A 58 6.43 9.03 -15.81
N THR A 59 6.92 8.16 -16.69
CA THR A 59 7.81 7.05 -16.32
C THR A 59 9.17 7.56 -15.86
N GLY A 60 9.70 8.59 -16.54
CA GLY A 60 10.91 9.29 -16.12
C GLY A 60 10.79 9.89 -14.71
N LEU A 61 9.66 10.53 -14.40
CA LEU A 61 9.37 11.08 -13.07
C LEU A 61 9.30 10.00 -11.98
N THR A 62 8.79 8.82 -12.32
CA THR A 62 8.64 7.70 -11.37
C THR A 62 9.96 6.97 -11.14
N LYS A 63 10.85 6.91 -12.14
CA LYS A 63 12.15 6.23 -12.02
C LYS A 63 13.11 6.92 -11.05
N ASP A 64 12.98 8.23 -10.90
CA ASP A 64 13.72 9.03 -9.92
C ASP A 64 13.19 8.84 -8.48
N PHE A 65 12.09 8.11 -8.29
CA PHE A 65 11.40 7.95 -7.02
C PHE A 65 11.59 6.54 -6.46
N ASP A 66 12.45 6.41 -5.45
CA ASP A 66 12.56 5.18 -4.66
C ASP A 66 11.49 5.16 -3.56
N PHE A 67 10.35 4.53 -3.89
CA PHE A 67 9.24 4.37 -2.94
C PHE A 67 9.64 3.55 -1.71
N SER A 68 10.50 2.55 -1.88
CA SER A 68 10.92 1.68 -0.77
C SER A 68 11.70 2.48 0.27
N VAL A 69 12.67 3.29 -0.16
CA VAL A 69 13.42 4.19 0.75
C VAL A 69 12.46 5.17 1.43
N LEU A 70 11.56 5.79 0.69
CA LEU A 70 10.61 6.74 1.28
C LEU A 70 9.65 6.10 2.28
N LEU A 71 9.11 4.94 1.98
CA LEU A 71 8.16 4.27 2.88
C LEU A 71 8.89 3.71 4.10
N ILE A 72 9.97 2.94 3.89
CA ILE A 72 10.64 2.18 4.95
C ILE A 72 11.52 3.11 5.80
N ASP A 73 12.33 3.96 5.19
CA ASP A 73 13.32 4.75 5.92
C ASP A 73 12.75 6.08 6.44
N VAL A 74 11.73 6.62 5.77
CA VAL A 74 11.14 7.93 6.13
C VAL A 74 9.78 7.77 6.79
N MET A 75 8.75 7.27 6.08
CA MET A 75 7.36 7.33 6.56
C MET A 75 7.09 6.38 7.74
N LEU A 76 7.54 5.13 7.66
CA LEU A 76 7.21 4.08 8.63
C LEU A 76 7.70 4.43 10.04
N PRO A 77 8.93 4.93 10.28
CA PRO A 77 9.37 5.38 11.60
C PRO A 77 8.46 6.47 12.20
N PHE A 78 8.06 7.47 11.42
CA PHE A 78 7.14 8.51 11.88
C PHE A 78 5.75 7.96 12.19
N LEU A 79 5.24 7.04 11.36
CA LEU A 79 3.94 6.41 11.57
C LEU A 79 3.94 5.52 12.82
N LEU A 80 4.99 4.73 13.04
CA LEU A 80 5.14 3.93 14.25
C LEU A 80 5.26 4.79 15.50
N PHE A 81 5.99 5.91 15.43
CA PHE A 81 6.09 6.87 16.53
C PHE A 81 4.76 7.54 16.84
N ALA A 82 4.05 8.03 15.82
CA ALA A 82 2.73 8.64 15.97
C ALA A 82 1.71 7.64 16.55
N GLY A 83 1.74 6.40 16.07
CA GLY A 83 0.95 5.30 16.62
C GLY A 83 1.28 5.04 18.09
N ALA A 84 2.57 4.93 18.44
CA ALA A 84 3.01 4.66 19.80
C ALA A 84 2.62 5.75 20.81
N ILE A 85 2.70 7.04 20.43
CA ILE A 85 2.29 8.16 21.31
C ILE A 85 0.79 8.13 21.62
N SER A 86 -0.04 7.63 20.69
CA SER A 86 -1.49 7.56 20.88
C SER A 86 -1.95 6.40 21.77
N VAL A 87 -1.05 5.50 22.17
CA VAL A 87 -1.37 4.29 22.93
C VAL A 87 -1.18 4.51 24.43
N ASP A 88 -2.20 4.15 25.23
CA ASP A 88 -2.10 4.14 26.69
C ASP A 88 -1.33 2.89 27.17
N VAL A 89 -0.13 3.14 27.71
CA VAL A 89 0.76 2.08 28.22
C VAL A 89 0.14 1.34 29.41
N HIS A 90 -0.69 2.01 30.22
CA HIS A 90 -1.32 1.40 31.40
C HIS A 90 -2.37 0.37 30.98
N GLU A 91 -3.17 0.67 29.96
CA GLU A 91 -4.10 -0.29 29.36
C GLU A 91 -3.36 -1.43 28.65
N LEU A 92 -2.29 -1.10 27.90
CA LEU A 92 -1.48 -2.10 27.20
C LEU A 92 -0.84 -3.12 28.16
N LEU A 93 -0.35 -2.66 29.31
CA LEU A 93 0.25 -3.54 30.32
C LEU A 93 -0.78 -4.41 31.04
N LYS A 94 -2.02 -3.95 31.18
CA LYS A 94 -3.12 -4.71 31.78
C LYS A 94 -3.45 -5.95 30.93
N ASP A 95 -3.49 -5.81 29.61
CA ASP A 95 -3.84 -6.88 28.67
C ASP A 95 -2.63 -7.48 27.93
N LYS A 96 -1.42 -7.31 28.48
CA LYS A 96 -0.14 -7.66 27.84
C LYS A 96 -0.05 -9.08 27.30
N VAL A 97 -0.67 -10.06 27.97
CA VAL A 97 -0.60 -11.47 27.58
C VAL A 97 -1.40 -11.70 26.30
N THR A 98 -2.61 -11.14 26.22
CA THR A 98 -3.47 -11.23 25.04
C THR A 98 -2.83 -10.52 23.85
N ILE A 99 -2.31 -9.31 24.06
CA ILE A 99 -1.66 -8.52 23.02
C ILE A 99 -0.42 -9.25 22.49
N LEU A 100 0.41 -9.79 23.37
CA LEU A 100 1.62 -10.52 22.97
C LEU A 100 1.28 -11.78 22.18
N PHE A 101 0.25 -12.53 22.59
CA PHE A 101 -0.19 -13.72 21.86
C PHE A 101 -0.75 -13.37 20.47
N LEU A 102 -1.57 -12.31 20.39
CA LEU A 102 -2.15 -11.86 19.12
C LEU A 102 -1.08 -11.32 18.16
N ALA A 103 -0.12 -10.53 18.67
CA ALA A 103 0.93 -9.93 17.86
C ALA A 103 2.01 -10.91 17.39
N THR A 104 2.22 -12.03 18.11
CA THR A 104 3.22 -13.04 17.73
C THR A 104 2.56 -14.21 17.02
N PHE A 105 1.76 -14.99 17.74
CA PHE A 105 1.12 -16.18 17.21
C PHE A 105 0.04 -15.83 16.18
N GLY A 106 -0.75 -14.78 16.44
CA GLY A 106 -1.79 -14.34 15.50
C GLY A 106 -1.22 -13.87 14.16
N VAL A 107 -0.15 -13.08 14.18
CA VAL A 107 0.53 -12.62 12.96
C VAL A 107 1.18 -13.79 12.22
N ALA A 108 1.95 -14.64 12.91
CA ALA A 108 2.57 -15.81 12.27
C ALA A 108 1.51 -16.75 11.67
N PHE A 109 0.42 -17.00 12.40
CA PHE A 109 -0.70 -17.81 11.91
C PHE A 109 -1.37 -17.15 10.70
N SER A 110 -1.59 -15.83 10.71
CA SER A 110 -2.16 -15.10 9.58
C SER A 110 -1.27 -15.24 8.34
N THR A 111 0.04 -15.04 8.48
CA THR A 111 0.99 -15.16 7.39
C THR A 111 0.96 -16.53 6.74
N PHE A 112 0.94 -17.60 7.54
CA PHE A 112 0.80 -18.95 6.98
C PHE A 112 -0.59 -19.23 6.44
N ALA A 113 -1.66 -18.82 7.12
CA ALA A 113 -3.03 -19.12 6.71
C ALA A 113 -3.41 -18.38 5.41
N VAL A 114 -3.14 -17.08 5.34
CA VAL A 114 -3.39 -16.26 4.15
C VAL A 114 -2.41 -16.64 3.05
N GLY A 115 -1.12 -16.78 3.33
CA GLY A 115 -0.11 -17.13 2.32
C GLY A 115 -0.34 -18.50 1.68
N THR A 116 -0.66 -19.54 2.48
CA THR A 116 -1.04 -20.86 1.94
C THR A 116 -2.37 -20.83 1.21
N GLY A 117 -3.35 -20.08 1.72
CA GLY A 117 -4.65 -19.91 1.06
C GLY A 117 -4.52 -19.27 -0.32
N VAL A 118 -3.71 -18.21 -0.43
CA VAL A 118 -3.41 -17.55 -1.70
C VAL A 118 -2.65 -18.47 -2.64
N PHE A 119 -1.63 -19.18 -2.15
CA PHE A 119 -0.89 -20.15 -2.97
C PHE A 119 -1.82 -21.23 -3.54
N TRP A 120 -2.69 -21.80 -2.71
CA TRP A 120 -3.67 -22.80 -3.14
C TRP A 120 -4.68 -22.27 -4.16
N LEU A 121 -5.10 -21.00 -4.02
CA LEU A 121 -5.99 -20.34 -4.98
C LEU A 121 -5.30 -20.08 -6.34
N ILE A 122 -4.02 -19.72 -6.32
CA ILE A 122 -3.22 -19.50 -7.54
C ILE A 122 -2.96 -20.84 -8.24
N GLU A 123 -2.73 -21.92 -7.49
CA GLU A 123 -2.56 -23.27 -8.03
C GLU A 123 -3.81 -23.83 -8.71
N GLN A 124 -5.00 -23.29 -8.43
CA GLN A 124 -6.23 -23.78 -9.05
C GLN A 124 -6.21 -23.57 -10.58
N PRO A 125 -6.50 -24.61 -11.37
CA PRO A 125 -6.46 -24.55 -12.84
C PRO A 125 -7.51 -23.60 -13.44
N PHE A 126 -8.48 -23.16 -12.64
CA PHE A 126 -9.51 -22.20 -13.06
C PHE A 126 -8.96 -20.79 -13.29
N PHE A 127 -7.92 -20.38 -12.55
CA PHE A 127 -7.35 -19.03 -12.65
C PHE A 127 -6.26 -18.91 -13.72
N GLY A 128 -5.65 -20.03 -14.16
CA GLY A 128 -4.61 -20.03 -15.19
C GLY A 128 -3.34 -19.24 -14.83
N LEU A 129 -3.16 -18.90 -13.54
CA LEU A 129 -2.07 -18.07 -13.03
C LEU A 129 -0.79 -18.87 -12.69
N ASN A 130 -0.79 -20.19 -12.93
CA ASN A 130 0.34 -21.09 -12.64
C ASN A 130 1.61 -20.76 -13.43
N ASP A 131 1.49 -20.09 -14.58
CA ASP A 131 2.63 -19.70 -15.43
C ASP A 131 3.37 -18.44 -14.95
N ILE A 132 2.87 -17.75 -13.90
CA ILE A 132 3.44 -16.47 -13.44
C ILE A 132 4.74 -16.69 -12.62
N GLY A 133 5.06 -17.94 -12.25
CA GLY A 133 6.29 -18.27 -11.53
C GLY A 133 6.35 -17.73 -10.11
N ILE A 134 5.20 -17.42 -9.52
CA ILE A 134 5.08 -16.90 -8.15
C ILE A 134 5.53 -17.99 -7.18
N SER A 135 6.54 -17.70 -6.36
CA SER A 135 7.03 -18.62 -5.36
C SER A 135 6.11 -18.64 -4.15
N TYR A 136 6.12 -19.73 -3.40
CA TYR A 136 5.45 -19.80 -2.10
C TYR A 136 5.93 -18.69 -1.15
N VAL A 137 7.20 -18.27 -1.26
CA VAL A 137 7.75 -17.16 -0.47
C VAL A 137 7.04 -15.84 -0.79
N ASP A 138 6.68 -15.59 -2.04
CA ASP A 138 5.98 -14.37 -2.45
C ASP A 138 4.55 -14.35 -1.88
N CYS A 139 3.89 -15.51 -1.85
CA CYS A 139 2.58 -15.66 -1.22
C CYS A 139 2.66 -15.48 0.31
N LEU A 140 3.73 -15.93 0.95
CA LEU A 140 3.96 -15.68 2.38
C LEU A 140 4.27 -14.21 2.67
N LEU A 141 5.02 -13.51 1.82
CA LEU A 141 5.27 -12.07 1.98
C LEU A 141 3.99 -11.23 1.88
N PHE A 142 3.00 -11.71 1.13
CA PHE A 142 1.69 -11.09 1.02
C PHE A 142 0.79 -11.31 2.26
N GLY A 143 0.95 -12.44 2.95
CA GLY A 143 0.10 -12.86 4.08
C GLY A 143 0.51 -12.29 5.43
#